data_AF-A0A227J4K2-F1
#
_entry.id   AF-A0A227J4K2-F1
#
_cell.length_a   1.000
_cell.length_b   1.000
_cell.length_c   1.000
_cell.angle_alpha   90.00
_cell.angle_beta   90.00
_cell.angle_gamma   90.00
#
_symmetry.space_group_name_H-M   'P 1'
#
loop_
_entity.id
_entity.type
_entity.pdbx_description
1 polymer ?
#
loop_
_entity_poly.entity_id
_entity_poly.type
_entity_poly.pdbx_seq_one_letter_code
_entity_poly.pdbx_strand_id
1 'polypeptide(L)'
;SDELPTEEAQYQVYRDIAAALGDKPLTIRSLDVGGDKPLAAYPMPAEDNPFLGLRGVRLCLQHESLFTAQLRAILRAFHEQPNIQLMIPMVAQVEEVRKVKALLAHQANQLG
;
A
#
# COMPACT_ATOMS: atom_id res chain seq x y z
N SER A 1 9.27 -10.42 -12.13
CA SER A 1 9.39 -11.22 -10.90
C SER A 1 8.00 -11.72 -10.59
N ASP A 2 7.85 -13.01 -10.33
CA ASP A 2 6.54 -13.65 -10.12
C ASP A 2 6.13 -13.64 -8.64
N GLU A 3 6.87 -12.93 -7.80
CA GLU A 3 6.65 -12.81 -6.37
C GLU A 3 6.32 -11.37 -5.95
N LEU A 4 5.50 -11.24 -4.91
CA LEU A 4 5.22 -9.96 -4.28
C LEU A 4 6.48 -9.43 -3.58
N PRO A 5 6.76 -8.11 -3.64
CA PRO A 5 7.91 -7.55 -2.97
C PRO A 5 7.77 -7.70 -1.45
N THR A 6 8.83 -8.14 -0.79
CA THR A 6 8.87 -8.28 0.66
C THR A 6 8.78 -6.92 1.36
N GLU A 7 8.40 -6.91 2.65
CA GLU A 7 8.43 -5.69 3.47
C GLU A 7 9.81 -5.01 3.43
N GLU A 8 10.90 -5.79 3.56
CA GLU A 8 12.26 -5.25 3.57
C GLU A 8 12.63 -4.58 2.24
N ALA A 9 12.30 -5.22 1.12
CA ALA A 9 12.54 -4.65 -0.20
C ALA A 9 11.77 -3.34 -0.41
N GLN A 10 10.51 -3.29 0.02
CA GLN A 10 9.69 -2.09 -0.06
C GLN A 10 10.23 -0.98 0.86
N TYR A 11 10.60 -1.30 2.10
CA TYR A 11 11.13 -0.37 3.09
C TYR A 11 12.40 0.32 2.58
N GLN A 12 13.35 -0.46 2.07
CA GLN A 12 14.60 0.05 1.53
C GLN A 12 14.35 1.08 0.42
N VAL A 13 13.47 0.75 -0.53
CA VAL A 13 13.11 1.66 -1.64
C VAL A 13 12.46 2.94 -1.11
N TYR A 14 11.49 2.84 -0.21
CA TYR A 14 10.77 4.01 0.31
C TYR A 14 11.70 4.93 1.11
N ARG A 15 12.54 4.37 1.98
CA ARG A 15 13.52 5.12 2.76
C ARG A 15 14.52 5.83 1.87
N ASP A 16 15.09 5.13 0.88
CA ASP A 16 16.14 5.69 0.02
C ASP A 16 15.61 6.84 -0.85
N ILE A 17 14.39 6.71 -1.39
CA ILE A 17 13.75 7.80 -2.14
C ILE A 17 13.45 8.99 -1.21
N ALA A 18 12.90 8.74 -0.01
CA ALA A 18 12.56 9.79 0.93
C ALA A 18 13.81 10.55 1.41
N ALA A 19 14.91 9.84 1.69
CA ALA A 19 16.19 10.44 2.05
C ALA A 19 16.76 11.28 0.91
N ALA A 20 16.68 10.81 -0.34
CA ALA A 20 17.15 11.55 -1.51
C ALA A 20 16.35 12.85 -1.77
N LEU A 21 15.10 12.93 -1.31
CA LEU A 21 14.25 14.10 -1.43
C LEU A 21 14.50 15.17 -0.35
N GLY A 22 15.21 14.83 0.74
CA GLY A 22 15.44 15.72 1.87
C GLY A 22 14.12 16.24 2.45
N ASP A 23 13.97 17.55 2.56
CA ASP A 23 12.76 18.17 3.14
C ASP A 23 11.52 18.12 2.24
N LYS A 24 11.65 17.68 0.98
CA LYS A 24 10.51 17.60 0.05
C LYS A 24 9.65 16.38 0.38
N PRO A 25 8.31 16.50 0.35
CA PRO A 25 7.42 15.39 0.67
C PRO A 25 7.49 14.27 -0.37
N LEU A 26 7.53 13.03 0.10
CA LEU A 26 7.32 11.83 -0.71
C LEU A 26 5.91 11.29 -0.51
N THR A 27 5.03 11.45 -1.49
CA THR A 27 3.68 10.84 -1.43
C THR A 27 3.69 9.45 -2.05
N ILE A 28 3.61 8.43 -1.21
CA ILE A 28 3.49 7.03 -1.61
C ILE A 28 2.02 6.72 -1.86
N ARG A 29 1.66 6.38 -3.10
CA ARG A 29 0.36 5.78 -3.41
C ARG A 29 0.41 4.29 -3.06
N SER A 30 -0.48 3.83 -2.19
CA SER A 30 -0.57 2.39 -1.90
C SER A 30 -0.94 1.58 -3.15
N LEU A 31 -0.83 0.26 -3.05
CA LEU A 31 -1.09 -0.68 -4.14
C LEU A 31 -2.40 -0.34 -4.88
N ASP A 32 -2.27 -0.03 -6.17
CA ASP A 32 -3.37 0.21 -7.12
C ASP A 32 -3.26 -0.77 -8.28
N VAL A 33 -3.60 -2.01 -7.98
CA VAL A 33 -3.67 -3.14 -8.92
C VAL A 33 -5.07 -3.73 -8.89
N GLY A 34 -5.36 -4.59 -9.86
CA GLY A 34 -6.73 -4.98 -10.18
C GLY A 34 -7.22 -4.24 -11.40
N GLY A 35 -8.23 -4.82 -12.03
CA GLY A 35 -8.75 -4.32 -13.27
C GLY A 35 -7.89 -4.71 -14.48
N ASP A 36 -7.42 -3.69 -15.20
CA ASP A 36 -6.55 -3.75 -16.38
C ASP A 36 -5.05 -3.92 -16.05
N LYS A 37 -4.69 -3.87 -14.76
CA LYS A 37 -3.32 -4.03 -14.26
C LYS A 37 -3.15 -5.38 -13.57
N PRO A 38 -2.86 -6.46 -14.32
CA PRO A 38 -2.71 -7.78 -13.73
C PRO A 38 -1.48 -7.83 -12.81
N LEU A 39 -1.64 -8.46 -11.65
CA LEU A 39 -0.53 -8.79 -10.76
C LEU A 39 -0.21 -10.27 -10.98
N ALA A 40 0.89 -10.58 -11.68
CA ALA A 40 1.26 -11.96 -12.00
C ALA A 40 1.37 -12.85 -10.75
N ALA A 41 1.87 -12.28 -9.65
CA ALA A 41 1.98 -12.92 -8.35
C ALA A 41 0.64 -13.11 -7.61
N TYR A 42 -0.46 -12.54 -8.12
CA TYR A 42 -1.78 -12.63 -7.49
C TYR A 42 -2.89 -12.69 -8.56
N PRO A 43 -3.13 -13.87 -9.16
CA PRO A 43 -4.16 -14.03 -10.18
C PRO A 43 -5.55 -13.78 -9.59
N MET A 44 -6.25 -12.83 -10.18
CA MET A 44 -7.64 -12.50 -9.83
C MET A 44 -8.60 -13.08 -10.87
N PRO A 45 -9.84 -13.43 -10.48
CA PRO A 45 -10.85 -13.83 -11.45
C PRO A 45 -11.12 -12.69 -12.44
N ALA A 46 -11.45 -13.06 -13.68
CA ALA A 46 -11.86 -12.08 -14.67
C ALA A 46 -13.19 -11.42 -14.24
N GLU A 47 -13.27 -10.11 -14.43
CA GLU A 47 -14.47 -9.31 -14.17
C GLU A 47 -15.00 -8.74 -15.48
N ASP A 48 -16.33 -8.65 -15.62
CA ASP A 48 -16.97 -8.06 -16.81
C ASP A 48 -16.55 -6.60 -17.01
N ASN A 49 -16.38 -5.84 -15.91
CA ASN A 49 -15.85 -4.48 -15.95
C ASN A 49 -14.72 -4.28 -14.92
N PRO A 50 -13.46 -4.41 -15.35
CA PRO A 50 -12.29 -4.32 -14.49
C PRO A 50 -12.08 -2.92 -13.86
N PHE A 51 -12.64 -1.85 -14.45
CA PHE A 51 -12.53 -0.49 -13.89
C PHE A 51 -13.48 -0.22 -12.73
N LEU A 52 -14.61 -0.93 -12.69
CA LEU A 52 -15.62 -0.82 -11.64
C LEU A 52 -15.50 -1.92 -10.58
N GLY A 53 -14.64 -2.91 -10.80
CA GLY A 53 -14.49 -4.09 -9.97
C GLY A 53 -13.52 -3.95 -8.78
N LEU A 54 -12.88 -5.06 -8.45
CA LEU A 54 -12.02 -5.23 -7.28
C LEU A 54 -10.59 -4.74 -7.56
N ARG A 55 -10.32 -3.48 -7.20
CA ARG A 55 -9.01 -2.84 -7.38
C ARG A 55 -8.65 -1.86 -6.28
N GLY A 56 -7.37 -1.50 -6.19
CA GLY A 56 -6.87 -0.50 -5.25
C GLY A 56 -7.22 -0.83 -3.81
N VAL A 57 -7.76 0.14 -3.05
CA VAL A 57 -8.11 -0.05 -1.63
C VAL A 57 -9.10 -1.20 -1.40
N ARG A 58 -10.01 -1.46 -2.35
CA ARG A 58 -11.00 -2.55 -2.22
C ARG A 58 -10.32 -3.91 -2.17
N LEU A 59 -9.36 -4.11 -3.06
CA LEU A 59 -8.55 -5.34 -3.10
C LEU A 59 -7.73 -5.46 -1.81
N CYS A 60 -7.06 -4.39 -1.40
CA CYS A 60 -6.24 -4.37 -0.18
C CYS A 60 -7.04 -4.63 1.10
N LEU A 61 -8.28 -4.13 1.19
CA LEU A 61 -9.16 -4.37 2.35
C LEU A 61 -9.80 -5.76 2.32
N GLN A 62 -10.01 -6.36 1.14
CA GLN A 62 -10.50 -7.73 1.01
C GLN A 62 -9.40 -8.76 1.29
N HIS A 63 -8.15 -8.42 0.95
CA HIS A 63 -6.97 -9.28 1.10
C HIS A 63 -5.87 -8.53 1.84
N GLU A 64 -6.04 -8.33 3.15
CA GLU A 64 -5.16 -7.51 3.98
C GLU A 64 -3.68 -7.95 3.94
N SER A 65 -3.39 -9.23 3.69
CA SER A 65 -2.01 -9.74 3.56
C SER A 65 -1.23 -9.06 2.43
N LEU A 66 -1.90 -8.67 1.34
CA LEU A 66 -1.28 -7.90 0.24
C LEU A 66 -0.85 -6.51 0.71
N PHE A 67 -1.55 -5.98 1.71
CA PHE A 67 -1.37 -4.62 2.17
C PHE A 67 -0.40 -4.54 3.36
N THR A 68 -0.39 -5.55 4.22
CA THR A 68 0.41 -5.61 5.44
C THR A 68 1.89 -5.34 5.20
N ALA A 69 2.52 -6.01 4.24
CA ALA A 69 3.94 -5.81 3.93
C ALA A 69 4.23 -4.36 3.50
N GLN A 70 3.36 -3.77 2.69
CA GLN A 70 3.52 -2.38 2.24
C GLN A 70 3.30 -1.38 3.38
N LEU A 71 2.26 -1.56 4.20
CA LEU A 71 1.98 -0.68 5.33
C LEU A 71 3.13 -0.68 6.35
N ARG A 72 3.64 -1.86 6.69
CA ARG A 72 4.77 -1.99 7.62
C ARG A 72 6.04 -1.35 7.05
N ALA A 73 6.32 -1.55 5.77
CA ALA A 73 7.44 -0.90 5.09
C ALA A 73 7.36 0.63 5.12
N ILE A 74 6.17 1.19 4.86
CA ILE A 74 5.92 2.63 4.91
C ILE A 74 6.08 3.17 6.33
N LEU A 75 5.53 2.48 7.34
CA LEU A 75 5.67 2.86 8.75
C LEU A 75 7.14 2.89 9.19
N ARG A 76 7.89 1.85 8.85
CA ARG A 76 9.34 1.77 9.14
C ARG A 76 10.11 2.90 8.46
N ALA A 77 9.85 3.16 7.18
CA ALA A 77 10.51 4.23 6.45
C ALA A 77 10.14 5.61 7.01
N PHE A 78 8.87 5.82 7.38
CA PHE A 78 8.38 7.09 7.94
C PHE A 78 9.03 7.41 9.30
N HIS A 79 9.33 6.40 10.11
CA HIS A 79 10.02 6.59 11.38
C HIS A 79 11.40 7.23 11.21
N GLU A 80 12.11 6.91 10.12
CA GLU A 80 13.42 7.51 9.79
C GLU A 80 13.32 8.75 8.92
N GLN A 81 12.28 8.83 8.08
CA GLN A 81 12.08 9.86 7.05
C GLN A 81 10.68 10.49 7.20
N PRO A 82 10.54 11.56 8.00
CA PRO A 82 9.23 12.14 8.35
C PRO A 82 8.56 12.90 7.19
N ASN A 83 9.23 13.03 6.05
CA ASN A 83 8.70 13.62 4.81
C ASN A 83 7.81 12.66 4.01
N ILE A 84 7.63 11.41 4.46
CA ILE A 84 6.75 10.43 3.80
C ILE A 84 5.27 10.71 4.10
N GLN A 85 4.44 10.61 3.06
CA GLN A 85 2.98 10.69 3.12
C GLN A 85 2.37 9.47 2.44
N LEU A 86 1.23 8.99 2.94
CA LEU A 86 0.50 7.86 2.36
C LEU A 86 -0.81 8.33 1.70
N MET A 87 -0.98 8.01 0.43
CA MET A 87 -2.20 8.23 -0.34
C MET A 87 -2.89 6.90 -0.67
N ILE A 88 -4.18 6.81 -0.38
CA ILE A 88 -5.00 5.61 -0.62
C ILE A 88 -5.82 5.80 -1.91
N PRO A 89 -5.63 4.96 -2.94
CA PRO A 89 -6.33 5.08 -4.22
C PRO A 89 -7.74 4.47 -4.14
N MET A 90 -8.63 4.92 -5.03
CA MET A 90 -9.97 4.33 -5.25
C MET A 90 -10.92 4.37 -4.03
N VAL A 91 -10.69 5.29 -3.08
CA VAL A 91 -11.61 5.53 -1.96
C VAL A 91 -12.94 6.08 -2.50
N ALA A 92 -14.03 5.40 -2.19
CA ALA A 92 -15.40 5.80 -2.50
C ALA A 92 -16.22 6.12 -1.24
N GLN A 93 -15.84 5.57 -0.07
CA GLN A 93 -16.57 5.72 1.19
C GLN A 93 -15.62 6.06 2.35
N VAL A 94 -16.14 6.79 3.35
CA VAL A 94 -15.35 7.18 4.54
C VAL A 94 -14.93 5.95 5.36
N GLU A 95 -15.75 4.91 5.35
CA GLU A 95 -15.51 3.64 6.02
C GLU A 95 -14.23 2.96 5.53
N GLU A 96 -13.89 3.08 4.24
CA GLU A 96 -12.65 2.52 3.68
C GLU A 96 -11.44 3.21 4.29
N VAL A 97 -11.46 4.54 4.40
CA VAL A 97 -10.39 5.32 5.05
C VAL A 97 -10.27 4.93 6.53
N ARG A 98 -11.41 4.75 7.23
CA ARG A 98 -11.41 4.32 8.64
C ARG A 98 -10.78 2.92 8.80
N LYS A 99 -11.13 1.97 7.94
CA LYS A 99 -10.54 0.62 7.94
C LYS A 99 -9.04 0.65 7.68
N VAL A 100 -8.59 1.41 6.68
CA VAL A 100 -7.16 1.56 6.40
C VAL A 100 -6.41 2.17 7.58
N LYS A 101 -6.97 3.21 8.21
CA LYS A 101 -6.38 3.81 9.42
C LYS A 101 -6.31 2.83 10.59
N ALA A 102 -7.35 2.02 10.78
CA ALA A 102 -7.35 0.99 11.82
C ALA A 102 -6.27 -0.08 11.57
N LEU A 103 -6.14 -0.53 10.32
CA LEU A 103 -5.09 -1.47 9.92
C LEU A 103 -3.70 -0.86 10.10
N LEU A 104 -3.48 0.39 9.68
CA LEU A 104 -2.23 1.10 9.87
C LEU A 104 -1.86 1.22 11.36
N ALA A 105 -2.81 1.59 12.22
CA ALA A 105 -2.61 1.66 13.66
C ALA A 105 -2.30 0.28 14.28
N HIS A 106 -2.98 -0.77 13.82
CA HIS A 106 -2.70 -2.13 14.24
C HIS A 106 -1.27 -2.56 13.88
N GLN A 107 -0.82 -2.28 12.65
CA GLN A 107 0.55 -2.57 12.21
C GLN A 107 1.60 -1.75 12.95
N ALA A 108 1.32 -0.48 13.24
CA ALA A 108 2.19 0.37 14.05
C ALA A 108 2.38 -0.23 15.46
N ASN A 109 1.30 -0.62 16.13
CA ASN A 109 1.37 -1.25 17.46
C ASN A 109 2.17 -2.56 17.45
N GLN A 110 2.17 -3.30 16.34
CA GLN A 110 2.96 -4.54 16.21
C GLN A 110 4.45 -4.32 15.96
N LEU A 111 4.83 -3.14 15.45
CA LEU A 111 6.23 -2.79 15.20
C LEU A 111 6.95 -2.27 16.46
N GLY A 112 6.20 -1.85 17.48
CA GLY A 112 6.73 -1.20 18.69
C GLY A 112 6.87 0.30 18.53
#